data_AF-A0A3D4EXF2-F1
#
_entry.id   AF-A0A3D4EXF2-F1
#
_cell.length_a   1.000
_cell.length_b   1.000
_cell.length_c   1.000
_cell.angle_alpha   90.00
_cell.angle_beta   90.00
_cell.angle_gamma   90.00
#
_symmetry.space_group_name_H-M   'P 1'
#
loop_
_entity.id
_entity.type
_entity.pdbx_description
1 polymer ?
#
loop_
_entity_poly.entity_id
_entity_poly.type
_entity_poly.pdbx_seq_one_letter_code
_entity_poly.pdbx_strand_id
1 'polypeptide(L)' 'MKHSKVFHNRLRDECLNQEDFLSVLEAQIVIEQWRLLYNRVHPHSKLGFQSPDQFAIDHPRLEPNIQSGPEMVT' A
#
# COMPACT_ATOMS: atom_id res chain seq x y z
N MET A 1 7.18 -6.26 7.30
CA MET A 1 5.99 -5.85 6.54
C MET A 1 4.75 -6.63 7.01
N LYS A 2 4.09 -6.21 8.10
CA LYS A 2 2.82 -6.81 8.60
C LYS A 2 1.72 -5.72 8.67
N HIS A 3 1.46 -5.05 7.55
CA HIS A 3 0.36 -4.07 7.39
C HIS A 3 -0.92 -4.70 6.80
N SER A 4 -0.86 -5.96 6.36
CA SER A 4 -1.94 -6.65 5.63
C SER A 4 -3.27 -6.67 6.40
N LYS A 5 -3.29 -7.01 7.70
CA LYS A 5 -4.56 -7.26 8.41
C LYS A 5 -5.46 -6.03 8.58
N VAL A 6 -4.89 -4.83 8.81
CA VAL A 6 -5.69 -3.59 8.96
C VAL A 6 -6.23 -3.13 7.61
N PHE A 7 -5.40 -3.23 6.57
CA PHE A 7 -5.80 -2.89 5.21
C PHE A 7 -7.00 -3.73 4.75
N HIS A 8 -6.95 -5.07 4.91
CA HIS A 8 -8.05 -5.94 4.47
C HIS A 8 -9.35 -5.69 5.23
N ASN A 9 -9.28 -5.43 6.54
CA ASN A 9 -10.47 -5.10 7.32
C ASN A 9 -11.09 -3.79 6.84
N ARG A 10 -10.29 -2.73 6.66
CA ARG A 10 -10.80 -1.44 6.19
C ARG A 10 -11.31 -1.50 4.76
N LEU A 11 -10.64 -2.22 3.86
CA LEU A 11 -11.13 -2.44 2.50
C LEU A 11 -12.52 -3.08 2.52
N ARG A 12 -12.75 -4.06 3.39
CA ARG A 12 -14.06 -4.68 3.53
C ARG A 12 -15.09 -3.70 4.08
N ASP A 13 -14.79 -3.04 5.19
CA ASP A 13 -15.77 -2.24 5.93
C ASP A 13 -16.09 -0.90 5.24
N GLU A 14 -15.09 -0.27 4.63
CA GLU A 14 -15.17 1.09 4.07
C GLU A 14 -15.38 1.12 2.55
N CYS A 15 -15.13 0.01 1.84
CA CYS A 15 -15.33 -0.06 0.39
C CYS A 15 -16.31 -1.16 0.02
N LEU A 16 -15.96 -2.43 0.25
CA LEU A 16 -16.73 -3.55 -0.31
C LEU A 16 -18.11 -3.72 0.32
N ASN A 17 -18.28 -3.37 1.60
CA ASN A 17 -19.58 -3.46 2.27
C ASN A 17 -20.46 -2.21 2.07
N GLN A 18 -19.95 -1.15 1.43
CA GLN A 18 -20.72 0.08 1.20
C GLN A 18 -21.50 0.05 -0.11
N GLU A 19 -21.11 -0.80 -1.06
CA GLU A 19 -21.66 -0.78 -2.41
C GLU A 19 -21.99 -2.18 -2.94
N ASP A 20 -23.13 -2.30 -3.63
CA ASP A 20 -23.45 -3.46 -4.46
C ASP A 20 -22.95 -3.21 -5.87
N PHE A 21 -21.93 -3.95 -6.30
CA PHE A 21 -21.35 -3.79 -7.63
C PHE A 21 -22.25 -4.43 -8.71
N LEU A 22 -22.58 -3.67 -9.74
CA LEU A 22 -23.36 -4.11 -10.89
C LEU A 22 -22.49 -4.76 -11.96
N SER A 23 -21.17 -4.55 -11.92
CA SER A 23 -20.21 -5.19 -12.82
C SER A 23 -18.81 -5.32 -12.23
N VAL A 24 -18.00 -6.21 -12.81
CA VAL A 24 -16.57 -6.35 -12.45
C VAL A 24 -15.78 -5.07 -12.76
N LEU A 25 -16.14 -4.35 -13.84
CA LEU A 25 -15.48 -3.10 -14.21
C LEU A 25 -15.72 -2.01 -13.15
N GLU A 26 -16.96 -1.88 -12.69
CA GLU A 26 -17.31 -0.96 -11.61
C GLU A 26 -16.54 -1.29 -10.33
N ALA A 27 -16.52 -2.56 -9.92
CA ALA A 27 -15.75 -3.00 -8.76
C ALA A 27 -14.26 -2.64 -8.88
N GLN A 28 -13.65 -2.83 -10.05
CA GLN A 28 -12.24 -2.45 -10.28
C GLN A 28 -12.01 -0.95 -10.12
N ILE A 29 -12.89 -0.12 -10.69
CA ILE A 29 -12.79 1.34 -10.59
C ILE A 29 -12.92 1.80 -9.14
N VAL A 30 -13.95 1.31 -8.42
CA VAL A 30 -14.22 1.70 -7.03
C VAL A 30 -13.08 1.26 -6.10
N ILE A 31 -12.60 0.02 -6.23
CA ILE A 31 -11.49 -0.50 -5.42
C ILE A 31 -10.21 0.31 -5.67
N GLU A 32 -9.92 0.66 -6.92
CA GLU A 32 -8.71 1.43 -7.25
C GLU A 32 -8.79 2.86 -6.71
N GLN A 33 -9.96 3.51 -6.82
CA GLN A 33 -10.18 4.82 -6.22
C GLN A 33 -10.03 4.76 -4.69
N TRP A 34 -10.61 3.77 -4.04
CA TRP A 34 -10.49 3.58 -2.60
C TRP A 34 -9.03 3.34 -2.19
N ARG A 35 -8.28 2.51 -2.93
CA ARG A 35 -6.86 2.25 -2.67
C ARG A 35 -6.03 3.53 -2.70
N LEU A 36 -6.26 4.37 -3.71
CA LEU A 36 -5.57 5.66 -3.85
C LEU A 36 -5.92 6.61 -2.69
N LEU A 37 -7.20 6.66 -2.29
CA LEU A 37 -7.63 7.46 -1.15
C LEU A 37 -6.97 6.98 0.14
N TYR A 38 -7.09 5.69 0.45
CA TYR A 38 -6.50 5.05 1.63
C TYR A 38 -5.01 5.36 1.76
N ASN A 39 -4.26 5.18 0.68
CA ASN A 39 -2.82 5.39 0.67
C ASN A 39 -2.42 6.85 0.94
N ARG A 40 -3.24 7.82 0.52
CA ARG A 40 -2.98 9.25 0.71
C ARG A 40 -3.37 9.74 2.09
N VAL A 41 -4.56 9.37 2.56
CA VAL A 41 -5.19 10.07 3.69
C VAL A 41 -5.13 9.33 5.01
N HIS A 42 -4.81 8.03 5.02
CA HIS A 42 -5.07 7.22 6.19
C HIS A 42 -3.85 7.06 7.10
N PRO A 43 -3.82 7.73 8.28
CA PRO A 43 -2.67 7.65 9.17
C PRO A 43 -2.61 6.29 9.87
N HIS A 44 -1.41 5.72 9.92
CA HIS A 44 -1.15 4.46 10.62
C HIS A 44 -0.30 4.70 11.85
N SER A 45 -0.80 4.31 13.03
CA SER A 45 -0.03 4.42 14.29
C SER A 45 1.31 3.67 14.23
N LYS A 46 1.38 2.57 13.47
CA LYS A 46 2.63 1.84 13.21
C LYS A 46 3.61 2.54 12.27
N LEU A 47 3.13 3.51 11.48
CA LEU A 47 3.93 4.36 10.61
C LEU A 47 4.15 5.74 11.24
N GLY A 48 4.09 5.86 12.57
CA GLY A 48 4.24 7.15 13.24
C GLY A 48 3.10 8.13 12.93
N PHE A 49 1.89 7.62 12.68
CA PHE A 49 0.72 8.40 12.23
C PHE A 49 0.84 9.02 10.84
N GLN A 50 1.76 8.52 10.02
CA GLN A 50 1.85 8.89 8.61
C GLN A 50 0.93 8.02 7.75
N SER A 51 0.51 8.56 6.60
CA SER A 51 -0.16 7.77 5.57
C SER A 51 0.85 6.84 4.87
N PRO A 52 0.40 5.76 4.23
CA PRO A 52 1.28 4.88 3.46
C PRO A 52 2.14 5.63 2.43
N ASP A 53 1.56 6.60 1.72
CA ASP A 53 2.29 7.38 0.71
C ASP A 53 3.35 8.27 1.37
N GLN A 54 3.01 8.96 2.46
CA GLN A 54 3.95 9.81 3.18
C GLN A 54 5.10 8.99 3.77
N PHE A 55 4.79 7.84 4.36
CA PHE A 55 5.81 6.94 4.87
C PHE A 55 6.73 6.42 3.78
N ALA A 56 6.22 6.13 2.57
CA ALA A 56 7.03 5.68 1.44
C ALA A 56 7.96 6.78 0.89
N ILE A 57 7.51 8.05 0.94
CA ILE A 57 8.33 9.23 0.58
C ILE A 57 9.45 9.42 1.60
N ASP A 58 9.14 9.34 2.89
CA ASP A 58 10.11 9.59 3.99
C ASP A 58 11.08 8.42 4.17
N HIS A 59 10.65 7.22 3.81
CA HIS A 59 11.45 5.99 3.85
C HIS A 59 11.52 5.36 2.47
N PRO A 60 12.26 6.00 1.52
CA PRO A 60 12.48 5.40 0.22
C PRO A 60 13.14 4.04 0.45
N ARG A 61 12.64 3.01 -0.25
CA ARG A 61 13.29 1.69 -0.22
C ARG A 61 14.76 1.90 -0.55
N LEU A 62 15.65 1.53 0.37
CA LEU A 62 17.04 1.31 0.03
C LEU A 62 17.03 0.16 -0.98
N GLU A 63 17.17 0.50 -2.26
CA GLU A 63 17.44 -0.49 -3.29
C GLU A 63 18.69 -1.26 -2.84
N PRO A 64 18.65 -2.60 -2.78
CA PRO A 64 19.86 -3.36 -2.51
C PRO A 64 20.86 -3.01 -3.62
N ASN A 65 22.00 -2.45 -3.22
CA ASN A 65 23.11 -2.14 -4.11
C ASN A 65 23.52 -3.41 -4.87
N ILE A 66 23.08 -3.58 -6.11
CA ILE A 66 23.59 -4.61 -7.03
C ILE A 66 24.95 -4.14 -7.58
N GLN A 67 25.90 -3.86 -6.69
CA GLN A 67 27.29 -3.55 -7.05
C GLN A 67 28.20 -4.06 -5.93
N SER A 68 28.31 -5.38 -5.84
CA SER A 68 29.46 -6.11 -5.28
C SER A 68 29.35 -7.56 -5.77
N GLY A 69 29.53 -7.75 -7.08
CA GLY A 69 29.96 -9.06 -7.56
C GLY A 69 31.36 -9.34 -6.98
N PRO A 70 31.68 -10.58 -6.58
CA PRO A 70 33.00 -10.87 -6.04
C PRO A 70 34.06 -10.57 -7.12
N GLU A 71 35.07 -9.79 -6.74
CA GLU A 71 36.28 -9.63 -7.54
C GLU A 71 36.82 -11.03 -7.86
N MET A 72 36.91 -11.34 -9.17
CA MET A 72 37.72 -12.46 -9.62
C MET A 72 39.18 -12.09 -9.38
N VAL A 73 39.71 -12.48 -8.23
CA VAL A 73 41.15 -12.61 -8.03
C VAL A 73 41.59 -13.86 -8.78
N THR A 74 42.49 -13.65 -9.74
CA THR A 74 43.26 -14.64 -10.51
C THR A 74 43.95 -15.69 -9.66
#